data_AF-A0A3B8RUF8-F1
#
_entry.id   AF-A0A3B8RUF8-F1
#
_cell.length_a   1.000
_cell.length_b   1.000
_cell.length_c   1.000
_cell.angle_alpha   90.00
_cell.angle_beta   90.00
_cell.angle_gamma   90.00
#
_symmetry.space_group_name_H-M   'P 1'
#
loop_
_entity.id
_entity.type
_entity.pdbx_description
1 polymer ?
#
loop_
_entity_poly.entity_id
_entity_poly.type
_entity_poly.pdbx_seq_one_letter_code
_entity_poly.pdbx_strand_id
1 'polypeptide(L)'
;MINQLTLNRDYLTGLTQNQALCSILFLYKNVLGKNFGWLEDLIIAKRSKRIPVVFTRSEVREVFKHLEGVVKLICSLLYGSGLRLGEALNLRIKDINFDLNQIIVREAKGGKDRITTLSKSIIPEL
;
A
#
# COMPACT_ATOMS: atom_id res chain seq x y z
N MET A 1 -3.25 29.57 -13.05
CA MET A 1 -2.03 29.03 -13.69
C MET A 1 -1.73 27.57 -13.32
N ILE A 2 -1.78 27.16 -12.04
CA ILE A 2 -1.47 25.78 -11.61
C ILE A 2 -2.51 24.76 -12.14
N ASN A 3 -3.80 25.07 -12.05
CA ASN A 3 -4.88 24.21 -12.56
C ASN A 3 -4.80 23.93 -14.07
N GLN A 4 -4.35 24.91 -14.87
CA GLN A 4 -4.24 24.74 -16.33
C GLN A 4 -3.14 23.76 -16.74
N LEU A 5 -2.11 23.57 -15.93
CA LEU A 5 -1.01 22.63 -16.20
C LEU A 5 -1.40 21.17 -15.89
N THR A 6 -2.42 20.95 -15.06
CA THR A 6 -2.80 19.61 -14.58
C THR A 6 -4.16 19.11 -15.06
N LEU A 7 -5.13 20.00 -15.34
CA LEU A 7 -6.51 19.62 -15.68
C LEU A 7 -6.77 19.48 -17.20
N ASN A 8 -5.91 20.02 -18.06
CA ASN A 8 -6.09 20.02 -19.54
C ASN A 8 -5.43 18.81 -20.24
N ARG A 9 -5.48 17.62 -19.62
CA ARG A 9 -5.10 16.38 -20.31
C ARG A 9 -6.25 15.40 -20.21
N ASP A 10 -7.10 15.40 -21.24
CA ASP A 10 -8.25 14.48 -21.41
C ASP A 10 -7.85 12.99 -21.37
N TYR A 11 -6.55 12.69 -21.43
CA TYR A 11 -5.99 11.34 -21.39
C TYR A 11 -5.56 10.86 -19.99
N LEU A 12 -5.62 11.71 -18.96
CA LEU A 12 -5.14 11.37 -17.61
C LEU A 12 -6.28 11.16 -16.62
N THR A 13 -6.16 10.13 -15.78
CA THR A 13 -7.11 9.88 -14.69
C THR A 13 -7.00 10.97 -13.62
N GLY A 14 -8.12 11.28 -12.94
CA GLY A 14 -8.13 12.25 -11.83
C GLY A 14 -7.17 11.91 -10.68
N LEU A 15 -6.80 10.63 -10.49
CA LEU A 15 -5.80 10.24 -9.50
C LEU A 15 -4.40 10.72 -9.91
N THR A 16 -4.05 10.54 -11.18
CA THR A 16 -2.77 10.98 -11.75
C THR A 16 -2.65 12.51 -11.72
N GLN A 17 -3.73 13.22 -12.06
CA GLN A 17 -3.77 14.68 -11.98
C GLN A 17 -3.57 15.19 -10.55
N ASN A 18 -4.24 14.57 -9.57
CA ASN A 18 -4.08 14.92 -8.17
C ASN A 18 -2.67 14.65 -7.65
N GLN A 19 -2.03 13.55 -8.07
CA GLN A 19 -0.65 13.24 -7.69
C GLN A 19 0.32 14.28 -8.28
N ALA A 20 0.14 14.67 -9.54
CA ALA A 20 0.94 15.71 -10.18
C ALA A 20 0.76 17.06 -9.47
N LEU A 21 -0.48 17.44 -9.15
CA LEU A 21 -0.80 18.65 -8.40
C LEU A 21 -0.10 18.66 -7.03
N CYS A 22 -0.22 17.57 -6.25
CA CYS A 22 0.44 17.45 -4.95
C CYS A 22 1.97 17.54 -5.08
N SER A 23 2.55 16.99 -6.14
CA SER A 23 3.99 17.04 -6.39
C SER A 23 4.48 18.45 -6.69
N ILE A 24 3.73 19.21 -7.50
CA ILE A 24 4.03 20.62 -7.82
C ILE A 24 3.89 21.48 -6.55
N LEU A 25 2.81 21.30 -5.79
CA LEU A 25 2.62 22.02 -4.52
C LEU A 25 3.75 21.74 -3.53
N PHE A 26 4.18 20.48 -3.42
CA PHE A 26 5.30 20.08 -2.58
C PHE A 26 6.61 20.76 -3.00
N LEU A 27 6.94 20.75 -4.31
CA LEU A 27 8.14 21.37 -4.85
C LEU A 27 8.18 22.87 -4.49
N TYR A 28 7.12 23.60 -4.78
CA TYR A 28 7.12 25.04 -4.56
C TYR A 28 7.15 25.41 -3.08
N LYS A 29 6.42 24.68 -2.23
CA LYS A 29 6.35 24.95 -0.80
C LYS A 29 7.64 24.56 -0.07
N ASN A 30 8.10 23.32 -0.25
CA ASN A 30 9.15 22.75 0.60
C ASN A 30 10.55 22.85 -0.01
N VAL A 31 10.65 22.90 -1.35
CA VAL A 31 11.96 23.00 -2.02
C VAL A 31 12.29 24.44 -2.40
N LEU A 32 11.31 25.18 -2.94
CA LEU A 32 11.51 26.56 -3.39
C LEU A 32 11.13 27.62 -2.34
N GLY A 33 10.59 27.21 -1.18
CA GLY A 33 10.24 28.11 -0.08
C GLY A 33 9.15 29.15 -0.40
N LYS A 34 8.36 28.93 -1.46
CA LYS A 34 7.31 29.87 -1.88
C LYS A 34 6.00 29.53 -1.17
N ASN A 35 5.46 30.50 -0.43
CA ASN A 35 4.14 30.38 0.19
C ASN A 35 3.06 30.83 -0.81
N PHE A 36 2.04 29.98 -0.97
CA PHE A 36 0.87 30.31 -1.79
C PHE A 36 -0.22 30.90 -0.90
N GLY A 37 -0.51 32.19 -1.06
CA GLY A 37 -1.60 32.87 -0.34
C GLY A 37 -3.00 32.56 -0.87
N TRP A 38 -3.12 31.91 -2.04
CA TRP A 38 -4.38 31.76 -2.79
C TRP A 38 -4.61 30.32 -3.25
N LEU A 39 -4.59 29.36 -2.32
CA LEU A 39 -4.94 27.96 -2.60
C LEU A 39 -6.45 27.74 -2.77
N GLU A 40 -7.26 28.78 -2.61
CA GLU A 40 -8.73 28.72 -2.58
C GLU A 40 -9.35 28.26 -3.92
N ASP A 41 -8.67 28.49 -5.04
CA ASP A 41 -9.13 28.09 -6.38
C ASP A 41 -8.64 26.70 -6.84
N LEU A 42 -8.02 25.90 -5.96
CA LEU A 42 -7.52 24.57 -6.36
C LEU A 42 -8.65 23.57 -6.59
N ILE A 43 -8.80 23.14 -7.84
CA ILE A 43 -9.78 22.12 -8.22
C ILE A 43 -9.10 20.76 -8.12
N ILE A 44 -9.38 20.04 -7.04
CA ILE A 44 -8.97 18.64 -6.88
C ILE A 44 -9.93 17.77 -7.69
N ALA A 45 -9.39 16.91 -8.56
CA ALA A 45 -10.20 15.99 -9.34
C ALA A 45 -10.91 15.00 -8.40
N LYS A 46 -12.23 14.82 -8.58
CA LYS A 46 -13.02 13.86 -7.79
C LYS A 46 -12.45 12.45 -7.97
N ARG A 47 -12.10 11.80 -6.85
CA ARG A 47 -11.68 10.39 -6.87
C ARG A 47 -12.91 9.50 -7.04
N SER A 48 -12.89 8.65 -8.06
CA SER A 48 -13.84 7.54 -8.16
C SER A 48 -13.59 6.56 -7.01
N LYS A 49 -14.62 6.25 -6.22
CA LYS A 49 -14.55 5.23 -5.17
C LYS A 49 -14.75 3.87 -5.83
N ARG A 50 -13.70 3.04 -5.85
CA ARG A 50 -13.83 1.64 -6.25
C ARG A 50 -14.15 0.79 -5.04
N ILE A 51 -15.09 -0.14 -5.19
CA ILE A 51 -15.35 -1.18 -4.19
C ILE A 51 -14.18 -2.17 -4.29
N PRO A 52 -13.53 -2.53 -3.17
CA PRO A 52 -12.48 -3.54 -3.18
C PRO A 52 -13.05 -4.87 -3.63
N VAL A 53 -12.46 -5.47 -4.65
CA VAL A 53 -12.76 -6.83 -5.08
C VAL A 53 -11.99 -7.77 -4.15
N VAL A 54 -12.70 -8.66 -3.46
CA VAL A 54 -12.13 -9.63 -2.54
C VAL A 54 -12.34 -11.03 -3.09
N PHE A 55 -11.32 -11.89 -2.94
CA PHE A 55 -11.44 -13.30 -3.30
C PHE A 55 -12.28 -14.06 -2.26
N THR A 56 -13.12 -14.96 -2.75
CA THR A 56 -13.75 -15.99 -1.94
C THR A 56 -12.71 -17.01 -1.47
N ARG A 57 -13.03 -17.75 -0.40
CA ARG A 57 -12.14 -18.82 0.11
C ARG A 57 -11.83 -19.88 -0.96
N SER A 58 -12.78 -20.17 -1.85
CA SER A 58 -12.60 -21.15 -2.93
C SER A 58 -11.62 -20.65 -3.98
N GLU A 59 -11.76 -19.40 -4.43
CA GLU A 59 -10.82 -18.79 -5.39
C GLU A 59 -9.41 -18.72 -4.83
N VAL A 60 -9.26 -18.36 -3.55
CA VAL A 60 -7.94 -18.38 -2.90
C VAL A 60 -7.33 -19.77 -2.95
N ARG A 61 -8.09 -20.83 -2.62
CA ARG A 61 -7.57 -22.20 -2.71
C ARG A 61 -7.12 -22.56 -4.13
N GLU A 62 -7.92 -22.21 -5.15
CA GLU A 62 -7.55 -22.48 -6.54
C GLU A 62 -6.27 -21.75 -6.95
N VAL A 63 -6.10 -20.48 -6.56
CA VAL A 63 -4.86 -19.73 -6.81
C VAL A 63 -3.68 -20.44 -6.14
N PHE A 64 -3.81 -20.82 -4.86
CA PHE A 64 -2.72 -21.43 -4.09
C PHE A 64 -2.29 -22.81 -4.59
N LYS A 65 -3.15 -23.54 -5.32
CA LYS A 65 -2.76 -24.81 -5.98
C LYS A 65 -1.70 -24.62 -7.06
N HIS A 66 -1.60 -23.42 -7.63
CA HIS A 66 -0.69 -23.09 -8.72
C HIS A 66 0.54 -22.30 -8.24
N LEU A 67 0.70 -22.12 -6.92
CA LEU A 67 1.83 -21.41 -6.34
C LEU A 67 2.81 -22.41 -5.71
N GLU A 68 4.10 -22.17 -5.92
CA GLU A 68 5.16 -23.01 -5.40
C GLU A 68 6.31 -22.17 -4.78
N GLY A 69 7.13 -22.83 -3.96
CA GLY A 69 8.32 -22.26 -3.36
C GLY A 69 8.09 -20.93 -2.62
N VAL A 70 8.99 -19.97 -2.84
CA VAL A 70 9.01 -18.67 -2.16
C VAL A 70 7.75 -17.85 -2.45
N VAL A 71 7.20 -17.94 -3.67
CA VAL A 71 5.99 -17.19 -4.06
C VAL A 71 4.80 -17.67 -3.23
N LYS A 72 4.67 -18.99 -3.05
CA LYS A 72 3.63 -19.56 -2.19
C LYS A 72 3.78 -19.08 -0.75
N LEU A 73 4.99 -19.10 -0.19
CA LEU A 73 5.25 -18.61 1.17
C LEU A 73 4.87 -17.13 1.35
N ILE A 74 5.26 -16.27 0.40
CA ILE A 74 4.91 -14.83 0.46
C ILE A 74 3.39 -14.68 0.38
N CYS A 75 2.72 -15.32 -0.58
CA CYS A 75 1.26 -15.27 -0.70
C CYS A 75 0.56 -15.80 0.57
N SER A 76 1.06 -16.88 1.16
CA SER A 76 0.60 -17.41 2.45
C SER A 76 0.70 -16.36 3.54
N LEU A 77 1.82 -15.65 3.66
CA LEU A 77 2.02 -14.59 4.66
C LEU A 77 1.09 -13.40 4.43
N LEU A 78 0.90 -12.97 3.17
CA LEU A 78 -0.05 -11.89 2.83
C LEU A 78 -1.49 -12.27 3.22
N TYR A 79 -1.92 -13.48 2.87
CA TYR A 79 -3.28 -13.95 3.11
C TYR A 79 -3.55 -14.29 4.58
N GLY A 80 -2.67 -15.10 5.18
CA GLY A 80 -2.85 -15.63 6.53
C GLY A 80 -2.44 -14.68 7.65
N SER A 81 -1.56 -13.73 7.38
CA SER A 81 -1.05 -12.78 8.38
C SER A 81 -1.41 -11.32 8.07
N GLY A 82 -2.14 -11.05 6.98
CA GLY A 82 -2.61 -9.71 6.62
C GLY A 82 -1.47 -8.71 6.33
N LEU A 83 -0.31 -9.21 5.91
CA LEU A 83 0.82 -8.36 5.56
C LEU A 83 0.56 -7.65 4.23
N ARG A 84 1.10 -6.44 4.08
CA ARG A 84 1.26 -5.80 2.76
C ARG A 84 2.48 -6.41 2.06
N LEU A 85 2.51 -6.34 0.73
CA LEU A 85 3.62 -6.87 -0.07
C LEU A 85 4.99 -6.38 0.42
N GLY A 86 5.14 -5.06 0.62
CA GLY A 86 6.38 -4.50 1.14
C GLY A 86 6.72 -4.94 2.57
N GLU A 87 5.72 -5.25 3.40
CA GLU A 87 5.95 -5.75 4.77
C GLU A 87 6.42 -7.21 4.74
N ALA A 88 5.83 -8.06 3.90
CA ALA A 88 6.24 -9.44 3.73
C ALA A 88 7.66 -9.56 3.13
N LEU A 89 8.00 -8.72 2.14
CA LEU A 89 9.32 -8.73 1.50
C LEU A 89 10.44 -8.20 2.41
N ASN A 90 10.12 -7.39 3.41
CA ASN A 90 11.09 -6.85 4.37
C ASN A 90 11.06 -7.57 5.72
N LEU A 91 10.29 -8.65 5.84
CA LEU A 91 10.17 -9.42 7.08
C LEU A 91 11.53 -10.03 7.46
N ARG A 92 11.91 -9.92 8.73
CA ARG A 92 13.14 -10.50 9.26
C ARG A 92 12.79 -11.64 10.20
N ILE A 93 13.66 -12.65 10.26
CA ILE A 93 13.48 -13.83 11.13
C ILE A 93 13.21 -13.42 12.59
N LYS A 94 13.95 -12.41 13.10
CA LYS A 94 13.80 -11.90 14.48
C LYS A 94 12.44 -11.27 14.79
N ASP A 95 11.67 -10.92 13.77
CA ASP A 95 10.36 -10.31 13.92
C ASP A 95 9.23 -11.37 13.97
N ILE A 96 9.58 -12.66 13.87
CA ILE A 96 8.66 -13.79 13.99
C ILE A 96 8.77 -14.38 15.40
N ASN A 97 7.65 -14.41 16.11
CA ASN A 97 7.54 -15.05 17.42
C ASN A 97 6.66 -16.30 17.29
N PHE A 98 7.31 -17.47 17.29
CA PHE A 98 6.62 -18.76 17.15
C PHE A 98 5.84 -19.16 18.41
N ASP A 99 6.32 -18.81 19.61
CA ASP A 99 5.66 -19.13 20.88
C ASP A 99 4.30 -18.43 20.98
N LEU A 100 4.26 -17.16 20.60
CA LEU A 100 3.06 -16.33 20.64
C LEU A 100 2.25 -16.38 19.33
N ASN A 101 2.76 -17.04 18.29
CA ASN A 101 2.19 -17.04 16.94
C ASN A 101 1.94 -15.60 16.44
N GLN A 102 2.97 -14.76 16.49
CA GLN A 102 2.90 -13.35 16.14
C GLN A 102 4.01 -12.93 15.20
N ILE A 103 3.71 -11.94 14.35
CA ILE A 103 4.67 -11.24 13.51
C ILE A 103 4.69 -9.76 13.91
N ILE A 104 5.88 -9.22 14.15
CA ILE A 104 6.09 -7.80 14.41
C ILE A 104 6.38 -7.11 13.09
N VAL A 105 5.44 -6.29 12.61
CA VAL A 105 5.62 -5.47 11.41
C VAL A 105 6.28 -4.17 11.83
N ARG A 106 7.54 -3.99 11.41
CA ARG A 106 8.32 -2.78 11.66
C ARG A 106 7.94 -1.66 10.70
N GLU A 107 8.04 -0.41 11.18
CA GLU A 107 7.90 0.80 10.35
C GLU A 107 6.60 0.82 9.52
N ALA A 108 5.49 0.32 10.09
CA ALA A 108 4.21 0.41 9.41
C ALA A 108 3.81 1.90 9.24
N LYS A 109 2.74 2.13 8.47
CA LYS A 109 2.25 3.48 8.12
C LYS A 109 2.27 4.42 9.34
N GLY A 110 3.00 5.52 9.23
CA GLY A 110 3.19 6.49 10.31
C GLY A 110 4.39 6.22 11.22
N GLY A 111 5.28 5.31 10.84
CA GLY A 111 6.50 4.97 11.60
C GLY A 111 6.22 4.20 12.88
N LYS A 112 5.09 3.50 12.96
CA LYS A 112 4.70 2.72 14.14
C LYS A 112 4.80 1.25 13.86
N ASP A 113 5.32 0.50 14.82
CA ASP A 113 5.29 -0.94 14.77
C ASP A 113 3.86 -1.45 15.05
N ARG A 114 3.50 -2.57 14.44
CA ARG A 114 2.26 -3.28 14.78
C ARG A 114 2.50 -4.78 14.87
N ILE A 115 1.69 -5.45 15.68
CA ILE A 115 1.68 -6.90 15.77
C ILE A 115 0.55 -7.43 14.88
N THR A 116 0.84 -8.49 14.13
CA THR A 116 -0.15 -9.29 13.41
C THR A 116 -0.03 -10.76 13.77
N THR A 117 -1.02 -11.55 13.41
CA THR A 117 -1.06 -12.99 13.67
C THR A 117 -0.15 -13.76 12.72
N LEU A 118 0.64 -14.71 13.23
CA LEU A 118 1.29 -15.74 12.43
C LEU A 118 0.32 -16.91 12.26
N SER A 119 -0.10 -17.20 11.03
CA SER A 119 -0.93 -18.38 10.79
C SER A 119 -0.13 -19.66 11.02
N LYS A 120 -0.65 -20.55 11.87
CA LYS A 120 -0.02 -21.84 12.19
C LYS A 120 0.22 -22.73 10.97
N SER A 121 -0.59 -22.57 9.93
CA SER A 121 -0.44 -23.31 8.67
C SER A 121 0.86 -22.99 7.92
N ILE A 122 1.48 -21.85 8.20
CA ILE A 122 2.67 -21.35 7.49
C ILE A 122 3.96 -21.74 8.23
N ILE A 123 3.87 -22.05 9.53
CA ILE A 123 5.03 -22.39 10.36
C ILE A 123 5.90 -23.50 9.76
N PRO A 124 5.36 -24.59 9.17
CA PRO A 124 6.20 -25.61 8.56
C PRO A 124 6.98 -25.15 7.31
N GLU A 125 6.59 -24.03 6.69
CA GLU A 125 7.24 -23.45 5.51
C GLU A 125 8.26 -22.35 5.88
N LEU A 126 8.40 -21.99 7.17
CA LEU A 126 9.30 -20.96 7.71
C LEU A 126 10.54 -21.57 8.39
#